data_AF-A0A0X3VB26-F1
#
_entry.id   AF-A0A0X3VB26-F1
#
_cell.length_a   1.000
_cell.length_b   1.000
_cell.length_c   1.000
_cell.angle_alpha   90.00
_cell.angle_beta   90.00
_cell.angle_gamma   90.00
#
_symmetry.space_group_name_H-M   'P 1'
#
loop_
_entity.id
_entity.type
_entity.pdbx_description
1 polymer ?
#
loop_
_entity_poly.entity_id
_entity_poly.type
_entity_poly.pdbx_seq_one_letter_code
_entity_poly.pdbx_strand_id
1 'polypeptide(L)'
;MVSDPSGVQSVSFELWHGPNRAEADGRMAQVGFDRCVKITENTSKCQAVVDADPYDNLRSNALAGTWGVSAVAVDGAGNVTREDDAPWPARIKRQTHLSQADATPEPVKKGENLTVKTDRNGWATTTVKATADGEYRFDFAGTSLTQARAGRTDFVDVK
;
A
#
# COMPACT_ATOMS: atom_id res chain seq x y z
N MET A 1 -8.50 17.71 15.82
CA MET A 1 -9.61 18.48 16.45
C MET A 1 -9.60 19.82 15.76
N VAL A 2 -10.75 20.38 15.40
CA VAL A 2 -10.82 21.65 14.65
C VAL A 2 -11.41 22.70 15.58
N SER A 3 -10.81 23.89 15.62
CA SER A 3 -11.25 24.99 16.47
C SER A 3 -11.40 26.26 15.66
N ASP A 4 -12.50 26.97 15.84
CA ASP A 4 -12.77 28.27 15.24
C ASP A 4 -13.46 29.19 16.26
N PRO A 5 -13.03 30.46 16.42
CA PRO A 5 -13.62 31.39 17.39
C PRO A 5 -15.13 31.64 17.24
N SER A 6 -15.68 31.49 16.02
CA SER A 6 -17.10 31.68 15.71
C SER A 6 -17.91 30.38 15.70
N GLY A 7 -17.26 29.24 15.98
CA GLY A 7 -17.85 27.91 15.91
C GLY A 7 -17.75 27.28 14.52
N VAL A 8 -17.49 25.98 14.50
CA VAL A 8 -17.27 25.21 13.27
C VAL A 8 -18.61 24.71 12.71
N GLN A 9 -19.00 25.14 11.50
CA GLN A 9 -20.23 24.72 10.83
C GLN A 9 -20.02 23.52 9.89
N SER A 10 -18.92 23.51 9.13
CA SER A 10 -18.52 22.39 8.26
C SER A 10 -17.01 22.31 8.12
N VAL A 11 -16.47 21.11 7.93
CA VAL A 11 -15.06 20.89 7.66
C VAL A 11 -14.88 19.97 6.45
N SER A 12 -14.00 20.36 5.53
CA SER A 12 -13.55 19.50 4.43
C SER A 12 -12.11 19.07 4.64
N PHE A 13 -11.84 17.79 4.41
CA PHE A 13 -10.50 17.21 4.54
C PHE A 13 -9.91 16.80 3.18
N GLU A 14 -8.62 17.04 3.02
CA GLU A 14 -7.80 16.55 1.90
C GLU A 14 -6.55 15.88 2.46
N LEU A 15 -6.25 14.67 2.01
CA LEU A 15 -4.96 14.03 2.24
C LEU A 15 -4.07 14.25 1.01
N TRP A 16 -2.80 14.54 1.24
CA TRP A 16 -1.80 14.69 0.18
C TRP A 16 -0.49 13.99 0.52
N HIS A 17 0.22 13.53 -0.49
CA HIS A 17 1.56 12.95 -0.39
C HIS A 17 2.52 13.77 -1.24
N GLY A 18 3.76 13.94 -0.78
CA GLY A 18 4.78 14.74 -1.45
C GLY A 18 5.60 15.57 -0.47
N PRO A 19 6.58 16.35 -0.96
CA PRO A 19 7.40 17.21 -0.11
C PRO A 19 6.61 18.39 0.46
N ASN A 20 5.58 18.85 -0.25
CA ASN A 20 4.63 19.88 0.17
C ASN A 20 3.33 19.73 -0.61
N ARG A 21 2.30 20.49 -0.22
CA ARG A 21 0.98 20.42 -0.87
C ARG A 21 1.00 20.89 -2.33
N ALA A 22 1.88 21.81 -2.72
CA ALA A 22 1.97 22.30 -4.10
C ALA A 22 2.58 21.26 -5.04
N GLU A 23 3.51 20.45 -4.53
CA GLU A 23 4.24 19.40 -5.25
C GLU A 23 3.69 18.00 -4.95
N ALA A 24 2.42 17.90 -4.55
CA ALA A 24 1.85 16.62 -4.15
C ALA A 24 1.73 15.64 -5.34
N ASP A 25 2.23 14.41 -5.16
CA ASP A 25 2.19 13.32 -6.15
C ASP A 25 1.04 12.31 -5.92
N GLY A 26 0.37 12.43 -4.76
CA GLY A 26 -0.85 11.72 -4.38
C GLY A 26 -1.84 12.64 -3.66
N ARG A 27 -3.14 12.50 -3.95
CA ARG A 27 -4.23 13.24 -3.30
C ARG A 27 -5.42 12.34 -3.05
N MET A 28 -6.01 12.42 -1.86
CA MET A 28 -7.28 11.78 -1.54
C MET A 28 -8.22 12.82 -0.96
N ALA A 29 -9.33 13.03 -1.66
CA ALA A 29 -10.38 13.91 -1.19
C ALA A 29 -11.33 13.17 -0.23
N GLN A 30 -11.94 13.93 0.67
CA GLN A 30 -13.08 13.47 1.42
C GLN A 30 -14.21 13.04 0.46
N VAL A 31 -14.88 11.94 0.81
CA VAL A 31 -16.11 11.51 0.19
C VAL A 31 -17.28 11.66 1.16
N GLY A 32 -18.37 12.26 0.67
CA GLY A 32 -19.55 12.55 1.48
C GLY A 32 -19.34 13.65 2.52
N PHE A 33 -20.23 13.69 3.51
CA PHE A 33 -20.23 14.72 4.54
C PHE A 33 -19.37 14.31 5.74
N ASP A 34 -18.74 15.31 6.34
CA ASP A 34 -18.03 15.21 7.60
C ASP A 34 -19.01 15.02 8.76
N ARG A 35 -18.68 14.13 9.68
CA ARG A 35 -19.41 13.97 10.94
C ARG A 35 -18.73 14.82 12.00
N CYS A 36 -19.12 16.08 12.11
CA CYS A 36 -18.69 16.95 13.19
C CYS A 36 -19.63 16.86 14.39
N VAL A 37 -19.05 16.63 15.57
CA VAL A 37 -19.73 16.72 16.86
C VAL A 37 -19.11 17.87 17.63
N LYS A 38 -19.93 18.84 18.04
CA LYS A 38 -19.52 19.97 18.89
C LYS A 38 -19.06 19.44 20.25
N ILE A 39 -17.86 19.80 20.69
CA ILE A 39 -17.33 19.47 22.03
C ILE A 39 -17.46 20.68 22.95
N THR A 40 -17.01 21.85 22.49
CA THR A 40 -17.08 23.13 23.21
C THR A 40 -17.75 24.17 22.33
N GLU A 41 -17.90 25.40 22.83
CA GLU A 41 -18.42 26.52 22.03
C GLU A 41 -17.69 26.69 20.70
N ASN A 42 -16.36 26.52 20.72
CA ASN A 42 -15.45 26.85 19.62
C ASN A 42 -14.72 25.63 19.04
N THR A 43 -14.91 24.43 19.59
CA THR A 43 -14.18 23.22 19.17
C THR A 43 -15.13 22.09 18.78
N SER A 44 -14.86 21.49 17.62
CA SER A 44 -15.59 20.34 17.08
C SER A 44 -14.66 19.16 16.80
N LYS A 45 -15.17 17.96 17.03
CA LYS A 45 -14.54 16.70 16.59
C LYS A 45 -15.20 16.24 15.32
N CYS A 46 -14.44 16.28 14.23
CA CYS A 46 -14.90 15.89 12.92
C CYS A 46 -14.29 14.57 12.49
N GLN A 47 -15.08 13.72 11.86
CA GLN A 47 -14.65 12.50 11.17
C GLN A 47 -15.00 12.62 9.71
N ALA A 48 -14.06 12.32 8.84
CA ALA A 48 -14.27 12.23 7.40
C ALA A 48 -13.86 10.85 6.90
N VAL A 49 -14.55 10.40 5.86
CA VAL A 49 -14.14 9.25 5.07
C VAL A 49 -13.45 9.79 3.83
N VAL A 50 -12.34 9.16 3.46
CA VAL A 50 -11.61 9.43 2.23
C VAL A 50 -11.64 8.18 1.38
N ASP A 51 -11.65 8.34 0.07
CA ASP A 51 -11.63 7.22 -0.84
C ASP A 51 -10.19 6.87 -1.24
N ALA A 52 -9.81 5.63 -0.94
CA ALA A 52 -8.48 5.09 -1.16
C ALA A 52 -8.54 4.08 -2.31
N ASP A 53 -8.34 4.57 -3.54
CA ASP A 53 -8.43 3.77 -4.76
C ASP A 53 -7.02 3.41 -5.27
N PRO A 54 -6.66 2.11 -5.30
CA PRO A 54 -5.36 1.65 -5.79
C PRO A 54 -5.16 1.83 -7.31
N TYR A 55 -6.17 2.23 -8.08
CA TYR A 55 -6.06 2.52 -9.51
C TYR A 55 -5.90 4.01 -9.81
N ASP A 56 -6.27 4.89 -8.87
CA ASP A 56 -6.27 6.34 -9.08
C ASP A 56 -5.30 7.06 -8.12
N ASN A 57 -5.67 7.11 -6.84
CA ASN A 57 -5.00 7.94 -5.84
C ASN A 57 -3.94 7.20 -5.00
N LEU A 58 -3.95 5.87 -4.99
CA LEU A 58 -2.98 5.01 -4.29
C LEU A 58 -2.30 4.03 -5.25
N ARG A 59 -2.01 4.47 -6.48
CA ARG A 59 -1.54 3.65 -7.62
C ARG A 59 -0.19 2.95 -7.50
N SER A 60 0.72 3.44 -6.64
CA SER A 60 2.10 2.94 -6.59
C SER A 60 2.58 2.69 -5.15
N ASN A 61 3.57 1.80 -5.01
CA ASN A 61 4.31 1.61 -3.77
C ASN A 61 5.09 2.88 -3.37
N ALA A 62 5.42 3.75 -4.31
CA ALA A 62 6.10 5.02 -4.04
C ALA A 62 5.25 5.97 -3.18
N LEU A 63 3.94 5.77 -3.12
CA LEU A 63 2.99 6.57 -2.33
C LEU A 63 2.78 6.03 -0.91
N ALA A 64 3.50 4.96 -0.52
CA ALA A 64 3.50 4.49 0.87
C ALA A 64 4.39 5.39 1.73
N GLY A 65 3.91 5.77 2.91
CA GLY A 65 4.67 6.66 3.79
C GLY A 65 3.79 7.61 4.58
N THR A 66 4.33 8.79 4.84
CA THR A 66 3.65 9.85 5.57
C THR A 66 2.91 10.74 4.58
N TRP A 67 1.62 10.92 4.81
CA TRP A 67 0.74 11.84 4.10
C TRP A 67 0.42 13.02 5.02
N GLY A 68 0.26 14.20 4.43
CA GLY A 68 -0.27 15.37 5.12
C GLY A 68 -1.79 15.37 5.08
N VAL A 69 -2.43 15.75 6.20
CA VAL A 69 -3.88 16.03 6.24
C VAL A 69 -4.08 17.54 6.31
N SER A 70 -4.77 18.10 5.32
CA SER A 70 -5.20 19.49 5.31
C SER A 70 -6.70 19.56 5.60
N ALA A 71 -7.10 20.59 6.35
CA ALA A 71 -8.49 20.84 6.70
C ALA A 71 -8.88 22.28 6.35
N VAL A 72 -10.10 22.43 5.84
CA VAL A 72 -10.73 23.73 5.61
C VAL A 72 -12.02 23.77 6.42
N ALA A 73 -12.10 24.70 7.36
CA ALA A 73 -13.27 24.91 8.21
C ALA A 73 -14.03 26.16 7.75
N VAL A 74 -15.36 26.09 7.80
CA VAL A 74 -16.25 27.24 7.57
C VAL A 74 -17.07 27.49 8.82
N ASP A 75 -17.14 28.75 9.25
CA ASP A 75 -17.95 29.16 10.40
C ASP A 75 -19.40 29.55 10.01
N GLY A 76 -20.25 29.79 11.02
CA GLY A 76 -21.65 30.19 10.81
C GLY A 76 -21.84 31.55 10.13
N ALA A 77 -20.79 32.37 10.03
CA ALA A 77 -20.78 33.65 9.34
C ALA A 77 -20.20 33.54 7.91
N GLY A 78 -19.76 32.36 7.48
CA GLY A 78 -19.15 32.09 6.19
C GLY A 78 -17.65 32.38 6.12
N ASN A 79 -16.98 32.66 7.23
CA ASN A 79 -15.52 32.79 7.27
C ASN A 79 -14.86 31.43 7.07
N VAL A 80 -13.74 31.43 6.36
CA VAL A 80 -13.00 30.22 6.01
C VAL A 80 -11.65 30.20 6.72
N THR A 81 -11.44 29.18 7.55
CA THR A 81 -10.16 28.90 8.21
C THR A 81 -9.48 27.75 7.49
N ARG A 82 -8.27 28.00 6.95
CA ARG A 82 -7.46 26.98 6.27
C ARG A 82 -6.22 26.64 7.10
N GLU A 83 -5.97 25.35 7.25
CA GLU A 83 -4.68 24.85 7.73
C GLU A 83 -3.92 24.23 6.54
N ASP A 84 -3.09 25.06 5.89
CA ASP A 84 -2.44 24.71 4.63
C ASP A 84 -1.17 23.86 4.81
N ASP A 85 -0.54 23.88 6.00
CA ASP A 85 0.75 23.23 6.29
C ASP A 85 0.65 21.89 7.04
N ALA A 86 -0.41 21.13 6.76
CA ALA A 86 -0.65 19.76 7.24
C ALA A 86 -0.10 19.44 8.65
N PRO A 87 -0.73 19.96 9.72
CA PRO A 87 -0.25 19.70 11.08
C PRO A 87 -0.39 18.23 11.48
N TRP A 88 -1.20 17.44 10.76
CA TRP A 88 -1.48 16.05 11.13
C TRP A 88 -0.93 15.04 10.12
N PRO A 89 0.15 14.32 10.47
CA PRO A 89 0.66 13.25 9.64
C PRO A 89 -0.27 12.03 9.70
N ALA A 90 -0.72 11.56 8.53
CA ALA A 90 -1.38 10.27 8.37
C ALA A 90 -0.37 9.26 7.79
N ARG A 91 -0.17 8.13 8.47
CA ARG A 91 0.71 7.07 7.96
C ARG A 91 -0.08 6.07 7.16
N ILE A 92 0.19 6.00 5.85
CA ILE A 92 -0.38 5.00 4.96
C ILE A 92 0.68 3.96 4.68
N LYS A 93 0.43 2.75 5.19
CA LYS A 93 1.28 1.60 4.92
C LYS A 93 0.66 0.81 3.77
N ARG A 94 1.46 0.45 2.77
CA ARG A 94 1.08 -0.67 1.91
C ARG A 94 1.46 -1.98 2.57
N GLN A 95 0.63 -2.98 2.33
CA GLN A 95 0.95 -4.36 2.65
C GLN A 95 2.08 -4.82 1.71
N THR A 96 3.33 -4.64 2.14
CA THR A 96 4.51 -5.18 1.47
C THR A 96 4.72 -6.63 1.92
N HIS A 97 4.84 -7.55 0.98
CA HIS A 97 5.22 -8.95 1.24
C HIS A 97 6.54 -9.22 0.53
N LEU A 98 7.58 -9.56 1.30
CA LEU A 98 8.75 -10.24 0.78
C LEU A 98 8.37 -11.73 0.64
N SER A 99 8.33 -12.24 -0.58
CA SER A 99 8.24 -13.68 -0.81
C SER A 99 9.60 -14.32 -0.50
N GLN A 100 9.87 -14.60 0.77
CA GLN A 100 10.87 -15.62 1.10
C GLN A 100 10.23 -16.97 0.78
N ALA A 101 10.55 -17.51 -0.38
CA ALA A 101 10.19 -18.88 -0.69
C ALA A 101 11.14 -19.81 0.07
N ASP A 102 10.56 -20.70 0.87
CA ASP A 102 11.30 -21.77 1.53
C ASP A 102 11.38 -22.94 0.56
N ALA A 103 12.59 -23.24 0.08
CA ALA A 103 12.83 -24.29 -0.88
C ALA A 103 13.29 -25.55 -0.14
N THR A 104 12.64 -26.68 -0.38
CA THR A 104 12.94 -27.93 0.31
C THR A 104 12.93 -29.11 -0.66
N PRO A 105 13.85 -30.09 -0.49
CA PRO A 105 14.97 -30.11 0.46
C PRO A 105 16.19 -29.29 -0.03
N GLU A 106 17.01 -28.75 0.88
CA GLU A 106 18.30 -28.15 0.54
C GLU A 106 19.45 -28.92 1.23
N PRO A 107 20.47 -29.42 0.50
CA PRO A 107 20.66 -29.48 -0.96
C PRO A 107 19.86 -30.61 -1.61
N VAL A 108 19.41 -30.41 -2.86
CA VAL A 108 18.74 -31.46 -3.65
C VAL A 108 19.77 -32.36 -4.32
N LYS A 109 19.57 -33.67 -4.22
CA LYS A 109 20.43 -34.65 -4.92
C LYS A 109 20.12 -34.63 -6.43
N LYS A 110 21.11 -34.98 -7.25
CA LYS A 110 20.92 -35.09 -8.71
C LYS A 110 19.74 -36.01 -9.04
N GLY A 111 18.80 -35.52 -9.85
CA GLY A 111 17.61 -36.26 -10.27
C GLY A 111 16.39 -36.14 -9.34
N GLU A 112 16.52 -35.45 -8.21
CA GLU A 112 15.42 -35.20 -7.27
C GLU A 112 14.76 -33.83 -7.50
N ASN A 113 13.52 -33.69 -7.04
CA ASN A 113 12.75 -32.45 -7.18
C ASN A 113 13.01 -31.48 -6.02
N LEU A 114 13.23 -30.19 -6.33
CA LEU A 114 13.16 -29.10 -5.36
C LEU A 114 11.74 -28.54 -5.34
N THR A 115 11.12 -28.48 -4.15
CA THR A 115 9.83 -27.81 -3.99
C THR A 115 10.03 -26.41 -3.45
N VAL A 116 9.56 -25.41 -4.20
CA VAL A 116 9.58 -24.00 -3.81
C VAL A 116 8.15 -23.57 -3.50
N LYS A 117 7.90 -23.12 -2.27
CA LYS A 117 6.58 -22.60 -1.90
C LYS A 117 6.38 -21.21 -2.47
N THR A 118 5.28 -21.00 -3.18
CA THR A 118 4.83 -19.67 -3.59
C THR A 118 4.16 -18.95 -2.43
N ASP A 119 4.15 -17.62 -2.47
CA ASP A 119 3.34 -16.82 -1.56
C ASP A 119 1.84 -16.89 -1.91
N ARG A 120 1.01 -16.19 -1.12
CA ARG A 120 -0.45 -16.07 -1.32
C ARG A 120 -0.88 -15.52 -2.69
N ASN A 121 0.03 -14.87 -3.40
CA ASN A 121 -0.21 -14.25 -4.71
C ASN A 121 0.44 -15.07 -5.85
N GLY A 122 1.08 -16.20 -5.53
CA GLY A 122 1.69 -17.10 -6.52
C GLY A 122 3.13 -16.77 -6.87
N TRP A 123 3.80 -15.84 -6.18
CA TRP A 123 5.20 -15.49 -6.46
C TRP A 123 6.16 -16.43 -5.75
N ALA A 124 7.23 -16.81 -6.44
CA ALA A 124 8.36 -17.55 -5.89
C ALA A 124 9.67 -17.04 -6.48
N THR A 125 10.66 -16.87 -5.61
CA THR A 125 12.06 -16.61 -5.99
C THR A 125 12.92 -17.56 -5.18
N THR A 126 13.79 -18.32 -5.83
CA THR A 126 14.76 -19.19 -5.16
C THR A 126 16.11 -19.07 -5.85
N THR A 127 17.17 -19.28 -5.08
CA THR A 127 18.54 -19.43 -5.61
C THR A 127 18.99 -20.83 -5.28
N VAL A 128 19.24 -21.64 -6.30
CA VAL A 128 19.71 -23.01 -6.13
C VAL A 128 21.13 -23.10 -6.68
N LYS A 129 22.04 -23.68 -5.90
CA LYS A 129 23.38 -24.00 -6.39
C LYS A 129 23.34 -25.38 -7.05
N ALA A 130 23.53 -25.42 -8.37
CA ALA A 130 23.73 -26.68 -9.08
C ALA A 130 25.04 -27.34 -8.60
N THR A 131 24.97 -28.63 -8.27
CA THR A 131 26.16 -29.41 -7.85
C THR A 131 26.66 -30.38 -8.93
N ALA A 132 25.98 -30.44 -10.07
CA ALA A 132 26.35 -31.27 -11.22
C ALA A 132 25.73 -30.72 -12.51
N ASP A 133 26.33 -31.07 -13.64
CA ASP A 133 25.80 -30.73 -14.96
C ASP A 133 24.45 -31.43 -15.21
N GLY A 134 23.58 -30.73 -15.94
CA GLY A 134 22.31 -31.30 -16.38
C GLY A 134 21.30 -30.28 -16.88
N GLU A 135 20.14 -30.79 -17.30
CA GLU A 135 18.97 -29.98 -17.63
C GLU A 135 18.14 -29.69 -16.37
N TYR A 136 17.84 -28.42 -16.15
CA TYR A 136 17.02 -27.92 -15.06
C TYR A 136 15.77 -27.24 -15.63
N ARG A 137 14.64 -27.38 -14.95
CA ARG A 137 13.39 -26.68 -15.30
C ARG A 137 12.56 -26.42 -14.06
N PHE A 138 11.70 -25.41 -14.13
CA PHE A 138 10.65 -25.19 -13.13
C PHE A 138 9.35 -25.86 -13.58
N ASP A 139 8.74 -26.65 -12.70
CA ASP A 139 7.41 -27.23 -12.90
C ASP A 139 6.45 -26.65 -11.86
N PHE A 140 5.38 -26.00 -12.33
CA PHE A 140 4.28 -25.56 -11.48
C PHE A 140 3.24 -26.68 -11.37
N ALA A 141 3.07 -27.24 -10.18
CA ALA A 141 2.19 -28.38 -9.91
C ALA A 141 0.69 -28.07 -10.07
N GLY A 142 0.30 -26.80 -10.18
CA GLY A 142 -1.11 -26.38 -10.26
C GLY A 142 -1.75 -26.18 -8.88
N THR A 143 -2.92 -25.56 -8.89
CA THR A 143 -3.79 -25.35 -7.73
C THR A 143 -5.24 -25.66 -8.13
N SER A 144 -6.19 -25.49 -7.20
CA SER A 144 -7.62 -25.55 -7.52
C SER A 144 -8.10 -24.46 -8.50
N LEU A 145 -7.32 -23.38 -8.66
CA LEU A 145 -7.67 -22.23 -9.49
C LEU A 145 -6.81 -22.12 -10.76
N THR A 146 -5.63 -22.74 -10.79
CA THR A 146 -4.67 -22.59 -11.88
C THR A 146 -4.13 -23.95 -12.30
N GLN A 147 -4.16 -24.25 -13.60
CA GLN A 147 -3.65 -25.52 -14.13
C GLN A 147 -2.12 -25.63 -13.99
N ALA A 148 -1.65 -26.87 -13.87
CA ALA A 148 -0.22 -27.18 -13.90
C ALA A 148 0.43 -26.78 -15.23
N ARG A 149 1.69 -26.33 -15.16
CA ARG A 149 2.51 -25.95 -16.32
C ARG A 149 3.98 -26.25 -16.06
N ALA A 150 4.66 -26.78 -17.08
CA ALA A 150 6.10 -26.96 -17.11
C ALA A 150 6.76 -25.77 -17.82
N GLY A 151 7.87 -25.28 -17.25
CA GLY A 151 8.75 -24.31 -17.89
C GLY A 151 9.63 -24.94 -18.97
N ARG A 152 10.39 -24.10 -19.68
CA ARG A 152 11.43 -24.57 -20.60
C ARG A 152 12.60 -25.15 -19.78
N THR A 153 13.26 -26.15 -20.35
CA THR A 153 14.51 -26.67 -19.82
C THR A 153 15.67 -25.72 -20.13
N ASP A 154 16.62 -25.66 -19.20
CA ASP A 154 17.88 -24.95 -19.33
C ASP A 154 19.03 -25.89 -18.95
N PHE A 155 20.11 -25.87 -19.72
CA PHE A 155 21.27 -26.71 -19.44
C PHE A 155 22.28 -25.92 -18.60
N VAL A 156 22.61 -26.44 -17.42
CA VAL A 156 23.61 -25.84 -16.53
C VAL A 156 24.86 -26.71 -16.55
N ASP A 157 26.00 -26.06 -16.85
CA ASP A 157 27.36 -26.61 -16.80
C ASP A 157 28.06 -26.09 -15.53
N VAL A 158 28.44 -26.98 -14.63
CA VAL A 158 29.04 -26.65 -13.32
C VAL A 158 30.56 -26.73 -13.42
N LYS A 159 31.23 -25.59 -13.15
CA LYS A 159 32.69 -25.43 -13.22
C LYS A 159 33.40 -25.57 -11.88
#